data_AF-A0A950RMH6-F1
#
_entry.id   AF-A0A950RMH6-F1
#
_cell.length_a   1.000
_cell.length_b   1.000
_cell.length_c   1.000
_cell.angle_alpha   90.00
_cell.angle_beta   90.00
_cell.angle_gamma   90.00
#
_symmetry.space_group_name_H-M   'P 1'
#
loop_
_entity.id
_entity.type
_entity.pdbx_description
1 polymer ?
#
loop_
_entity_poly.entity_id
_entity_poly.type
_entity_poly.pdbx_seq_one_letter_code
_entity_poly.pdbx_strand_id
1 'polypeptide(L)'
;MPRGRCHLVTLSPCHLVILCLCLVASPGRAQGTRSDYERAGRLASQTRNKVFKAEVRAHWFAHGTRFWYRNDLPGGETEYI
;
A
#
# COMPACT_ATOMS: atom_id res chain seq x y z
N MET A 1 -65.23 -21.58 12.54
CA MET A 1 -64.47 -20.94 11.41
C MET A 1 -63.68 -19.76 11.97
N PRO A 2 -62.35 -19.86 12.20
CA PRO A 2 -61.53 -18.68 12.46
C PRO A 2 -60.73 -18.31 11.20
N ARG A 3 -60.88 -17.08 10.72
CA ARG A 3 -60.01 -16.52 9.69
C ARG A 3 -58.74 -16.02 10.38
N GLY A 4 -57.63 -16.72 10.19
CA GLY A 4 -56.32 -16.29 10.64
C GLY A 4 -55.96 -14.95 10.00
N ARG A 5 -55.68 -13.95 10.82
CA ARG A 5 -55.17 -12.66 10.36
C ARG A 5 -53.73 -12.87 9.90
N CYS A 6 -53.52 -12.91 8.60
CA CYS A 6 -52.21 -12.88 7.97
C CYS A 6 -51.51 -11.56 8.37
N HIS A 7 -50.62 -11.62 9.35
CA HIS A 7 -49.59 -10.61 9.59
C HIS A 7 -48.49 -10.70 8.51
N LEU A 8 -48.89 -10.84 7.24
CA LEU A 8 -47.95 -10.88 6.13
C LEU A 8 -47.57 -9.42 5.83
N VAL A 9 -46.55 -8.96 6.55
CA VAL A 9 -45.69 -7.83 6.20
C VAL A 9 -46.45 -6.51 5.99
N THR A 10 -46.97 -5.91 7.08
CA THR A 10 -47.14 -4.45 7.07
C THR A 10 -45.73 -3.84 7.01
N LEU A 11 -45.24 -3.59 5.79
CA LEU A 11 -43.97 -2.92 5.51
C LEU A 11 -44.01 -1.54 6.19
N SER A 12 -43.52 -1.47 7.42
CA SER A 12 -43.27 -0.21 8.12
C SER A 12 -42.41 0.67 7.20
N PRO A 13 -42.71 1.98 7.08
CA PRO A 13 -41.98 2.89 6.19
C PRO A 13 -40.46 2.88 6.45
N CYS A 14 -40.05 2.51 7.66
CA CYS A 14 -38.65 2.29 8.01
C CYS A 14 -37.97 1.21 7.14
N HIS A 15 -38.67 0.10 6.84
CA HIS A 15 -38.13 -0.95 5.98
C HIS A 15 -37.97 -0.50 4.53
N LEU A 16 -38.89 0.33 4.03
CA LEU A 16 -38.78 0.92 2.69
C LEU A 16 -37.61 1.91 2.60
N VAL A 17 -37.41 2.73 3.63
CA VAL A 17 -36.27 3.67 3.70
C VAL A 17 -34.93 2.93 3.76
N ILE A 18 -34.83 1.88 4.58
CA ILE A 18 -33.62 1.05 4.68
C ILE A 18 -33.35 0.35 3.34
N LEU A 19 -34.37 -0.23 2.71
CA LEU A 19 -34.23 -0.87 1.40
C LEU A 19 -33.77 0.13 0.33
N CYS A 20 -34.33 1.34 0.32
CA CYS A 20 -33.95 2.40 -0.60
C CYS A 20 -32.49 2.85 -0.38
N LEU A 21 -32.05 2.99 0.87
CA LEU A 21 -30.66 3.30 1.21
C LEU A 21 -29.69 2.20 0.75
N CYS A 22 -30.07 0.93 0.91
CA CYS A 22 -29.27 -0.20 0.43
C CYS A 22 -29.19 -0.25 -1.11
N LEU A 23 -30.24 0.17 -1.82
CA LEU A 23 -30.27 0.21 -3.29
C LEU A 23 -29.44 1.35 -3.88
N VAL A 24 -29.30 2.46 -3.15
CA VAL A 24 -28.49 3.64 -3.57
C VAL A 24 -27.04 3.53 -3.08
N ALA A 25 -26.73 2.56 -2.21
CA ALA A 25 -25.38 2.28 -1.78
C ALA A 25 -24.53 1.80 -2.96
N SER A 26 -23.84 2.74 -3.60
CA SER A 26 -22.81 2.45 -4.59
C SER A 26 -21.77 1.54 -3.94
N PRO A 27 -21.40 0.39 -4.54
CA PRO A 27 -20.31 -0.41 -4.03
C PRO A 27 -19.06 0.47 -4.07
N GLY A 28 -18.64 0.95 -2.90
CA GLY A 28 -17.41 1.72 -2.77
C GLY A 28 -16.30 0.88 -3.38
N ARG A 29 -15.62 1.41 -4.40
CA ARG A 29 -14.48 0.73 -5.05
C ARG A 29 -13.28 0.74 -4.11
N ALA A 30 -13.40 0.01 -3.00
CA ALA A 30 -12.37 -0.19 -1.99
C ALA A 30 -11.74 -1.59 -2.10
N GLN A 31 -12.14 -2.39 -3.09
CA GLN A 31 -11.45 -3.64 -3.40
C GLN A 31 -10.24 -3.34 -4.27
N GLY A 32 -9.05 -3.29 -3.66
CA GLY A 32 -7.80 -3.31 -4.41
C GLY A 32 -7.81 -4.46 -5.39
N THR A 33 -7.59 -4.16 -6.67
CA THR A 33 -7.57 -5.19 -7.70
C THR A 33 -6.26 -5.96 -7.66
N ARG A 34 -6.22 -7.16 -8.23
CA ARG A 34 -4.97 -7.90 -8.41
C ARG A 34 -3.88 -7.06 -9.10
N SER A 35 -4.27 -6.27 -10.11
CA SER A 35 -3.37 -5.34 -10.82
C SER A 35 -2.76 -4.29 -9.88
N ASP A 36 -3.51 -3.83 -8.88
CA ASP A 36 -3.01 -2.85 -7.90
C ASP A 36 -1.93 -3.46 -7.00
N TYR A 37 -2.14 -4.70 -6.54
CA TYR A 37 -1.14 -5.42 -5.75
C TYR A 37 0.09 -5.77 -6.58
N GLU A 38 -0.07 -6.19 -7.84
CA GLU A 38 1.05 -6.44 -8.75
C GLU A 38 1.88 -5.16 -8.99
N ARG A 39 1.23 -4.01 -9.14
CA ARG A 39 1.89 -2.71 -9.26
C ARG A 39 2.62 -2.32 -7.97
N ALA A 40 1.97 -2.46 -6.81
CA ALA A 40 2.59 -2.22 -5.51
C ALA A 40 3.82 -3.13 -5.29
N GLY A 41 3.74 -4.40 -5.68
CA GLY A 41 4.86 -5.34 -5.59
C GLY A 41 6.07 -4.96 -6.44
N ARG A 42 5.87 -4.24 -7.55
CA ARG A 42 6.97 -3.76 -8.41
C ARG A 42 7.68 -2.52 -7.87
N LEU A 43 7.10 -1.80 -6.91
CA LEU A 43 7.65 -0.52 -6.42
C LEU A 43 9.10 -0.68 -5.92
N ALA A 44 9.39 -1.72 -5.16
CA ALA A 44 10.73 -1.98 -4.64
C ALA A 44 11.77 -2.16 -5.76
N SER A 45 11.39 -2.81 -6.86
CA SER A 45 12.29 -2.99 -8.01
C SER A 45 12.57 -1.68 -8.75
N GLN A 46 11.60 -0.76 -8.78
CA GLN A 46 11.71 0.53 -9.45
C GLN A 46 12.58 1.52 -8.67
N THR A 47 12.57 1.44 -7.34
CA THR A 47 13.30 2.36 -6.45
C THR A 47 14.66 1.84 -5.99
N ARG A 48 14.94 0.54 -6.16
CA ARG A 48 16.21 -0.07 -5.79
C ARG A 48 17.37 0.56 -6.58
N ASN A 49 18.53 0.71 -5.93
CA ASN A 49 19.78 1.19 -6.53
C ASN A 49 19.67 2.59 -7.15
N LYS A 50 18.83 3.47 -6.60
CA LYS A 50 18.72 4.87 -7.03
C LYS A 50 19.49 5.84 -6.15
N VAL A 51 19.72 5.46 -4.89
CA VAL A 51 20.48 6.27 -3.93
C VAL A 51 21.89 5.68 -3.85
N PHE A 52 22.88 6.54 -4.10
CA PHE A 52 24.31 6.22 -4.04
C PHE A 52 24.97 7.12 -2.99
N LYS A 53 26.17 6.77 -2.53
CA LYS A 53 26.87 7.55 -1.48
C LYS A 53 26.04 7.70 -0.19
N ALA A 54 25.19 6.72 0.13
CA ALA A 54 24.26 6.78 1.27
C ALA A 54 24.93 6.53 2.63
N GLU A 55 26.08 5.85 2.64
CA GLU A 55 26.82 5.48 3.85
C GLU A 55 28.31 5.76 3.63
N VAL A 56 28.98 6.30 4.65
CA VAL A 56 30.44 6.50 4.67
C VAL A 56 31.02 5.62 5.77
N ARG A 57 31.65 4.51 5.38
CA ARG A 57 32.42 3.65 6.28
C ARG A 57 33.89 4.05 6.26
N ALA A 58 34.29 4.87 7.23
CA ALA A 58 35.66 5.39 7.32
C ALA A 58 36.66 4.31 7.77
N HIS A 59 37.67 4.09 6.95
CA HIS A 59 38.87 3.32 7.29
C HIS A 59 40.01 4.29 7.61
N TRP A 60 40.33 4.40 8.89
CA TRP A 60 41.29 5.38 9.39
C TRP A 60 42.74 4.92 9.22
N PHE A 61 43.62 5.86 8.88
CA PHE A 61 45.06 5.66 9.03
C PHE A 61 45.48 5.78 10.50
N ALA A 62 46.64 5.22 10.86
CA ALA A 62 47.09 5.08 12.25
C ALA A 62 47.10 6.40 13.07
N HIS A 63 47.32 7.54 12.40
CA HIS A 63 47.37 8.86 13.05
C HIS A 63 46.02 9.60 13.07
N GLY A 64 44.96 9.00 12.53
CA GLY A 64 43.59 9.54 12.63
C GLY A 64 43.32 10.84 11.86
N THR A 65 44.25 11.32 11.04
CA THR A 65 44.12 12.58 10.29
C THR A 65 43.55 12.42 8.89
N ARG A 66 43.53 11.19 8.39
CA ARG A 66 42.98 10.81 7.09
C ARG A 66 42.24 9.49 7.24
N PHE A 67 41.26 9.28 6.39
CA PHE A 67 40.60 8.00 6.20
C PHE A 67 40.32 7.82 4.72
N TRP A 68 40.06 6.58 4.33
CA TRP A 68 39.49 6.26 3.04
C TRP A 68 38.14 5.56 3.22
N TYR A 69 37.29 5.56 2.20
CA TYR A 69 36.05 4.79 2.19
C TYR A 69 35.70 4.29 0.78
N ARG A 70 34.94 3.19 0.74
CA ARG A 70 34.40 2.64 -0.50
C ARG A 70 33.04 3.26 -0.78
N ASN A 71 32.83 3.69 -2.02
CA ASN A 71 31.53 4.11 -2.52
C ASN A 71 31.08 3.22 -3.68
N ASP A 72 29.85 2.72 -3.59
CA ASP A 72 29.21 1.92 -4.63
C ASP A 72 28.41 2.87 -5.57
N LEU A 73 28.71 2.84 -6.86
CA LEU A 73 28.22 3.75 -7.91
C LEU A 73 27.14 3.09 -8.79
N PRO A 74 26.43 3.87 -9.63
CA PRO A 74 25.53 3.31 -10.63
C PRO A 74 26.24 2.27 -11.52
N GLY A 75 25.52 1.23 -11.92
CA GLY A 75 26.07 0.20 -12.81
C GLY A 75 26.97 -0.84 -12.15
N GLY A 76 27.12 -0.81 -10.81
CA GLY A 76 27.98 -1.74 -10.08
C GLY A 76 29.45 -1.30 -10.03
N GLU A 77 29.74 -0.07 -10.45
CA GLU A 77 31.06 0.52 -10.32
C GLU A 77 31.40 0.79 -8.85
N THR A 78 32.69 0.82 -8.53
CA THR A 78 33.18 1.08 -7.17
C THR A 78 34.26 2.15 -7.22
N GLU A 79 34.16 3.15 -6.35
CA GLU A 79 35.12 4.22 -6.17
C GLU A 79 35.72 4.16 -4.76
N TYR A 80 37.03 4.41 -4.65
CA TYR A 80 37.73 4.55 -3.37
C TYR A 80 38.21 5.98 -3.23
N ILE A 81 37.80 6.63 -2.14
CA ILE A 81 38.10 8.03 -1.81
C ILE A 81 38.94 8.06 -0.55
#